data_AF-A0AAD9NQM1-F1
#
_entry.id   AF-A0AAD9NQM1-F1
#
_cell.length_a   1.000
_cell.length_b   1.000
_cell.length_c   1.000
_cell.angle_alpha   90.00
_cell.angle_beta   90.00
_cell.angle_gamma   90.00
#
_symmetry.space_group_name_H-M   'P 1'
#
loop_
_entity.id
_entity.type
_entity.pdbx_description
1 polymer ?
#
loop_
_entity_poly.entity_id
_entity_poly.type
_entity_poly.pdbx_seq_one_letter_code
_entity_poly.pdbx_strand_id
1 'polypeptide(L)'
;MASHRERFSSGGTLVEGKKGDGIFVFDRRKGDSDEVSLELDGLTNFKTFRDKIRQIFSIADNDTYVITTTSREEIKDDESWGFVEAGDTLYILQNVTQELTAQAHERVNYLPHYDTIVKGGMYEYYASEGQNPLPYAIAELIDNALAATAENVGPRNIEIRLHLDENYPSRNMVIVLDNGKGMTSPQLNNWAIYRLSKFIRRERKGHGSDGEVSLLPNAPRSLNSDISYFGVGGKQAIFFIGNSTRMITRGHGSKDVHEMKISKDDFEQKEKNHEAIYSGYIRNRMPGDTTHVVNEDDFLKAVIEEEVGKESFTTVVISGINPTHVPYLKTYMTQWTRQLAYVAVVPFSCNANSLM
;
A
#
# COMPACT_ATOMS: atom_id res chain seq x y z
N MET A 1 3.91 -39.68 -34.85
CA MET A 1 2.68 -39.34 -34.11
C MET A 1 3.08 -38.98 -32.69
N ALA A 2 3.37 -37.70 -32.45
CA ALA A 2 3.73 -37.18 -31.14
C ALA A 2 2.52 -36.40 -30.61
N SER A 3 1.97 -36.82 -29.46
CA SER A 3 0.78 -36.21 -28.87
C SER A 3 1.13 -34.86 -28.25
N HIS A 4 0.54 -33.79 -28.77
CA HIS A 4 0.48 -32.49 -28.11
C HIS A 4 -0.28 -32.61 -26.78
N ARG A 5 0.39 -32.27 -25.67
CA ARG A 5 -0.27 -31.87 -24.42
C ARG A 5 -0.27 -30.35 -24.39
N GLU A 6 -1.46 -29.77 -24.58
CA GLU A 6 -1.73 -28.36 -24.35
C GLU A 6 -1.49 -28.04 -22.86
N ARG A 7 -0.61 -27.07 -22.60
CA ARG A 7 -0.49 -26.45 -21.27
C ARG A 7 -1.49 -25.30 -21.22
N PHE A 8 -2.60 -25.52 -20.52
CA PHE A 8 -3.45 -24.43 -20.05
C PHE A 8 -2.65 -23.57 -19.07
N SER A 9 -2.32 -22.35 -19.49
CA SER A 9 -1.83 -21.28 -18.64
C SER A 9 -3.03 -20.53 -18.08
N SER A 10 -3.51 -20.97 -16.90
CA SER A 10 -4.44 -20.18 -16.11
C SER A 10 -3.64 -19.14 -15.34
N GLY A 11 -3.68 -17.89 -15.80
CA GLY A 11 -3.23 -16.72 -15.04
C GLY A 11 -4.05 -16.59 -13.77
N GLY A 12 -3.52 -17.12 -12.67
CA GLY A 12 -4.07 -16.91 -11.34
C GLY A 12 -3.71 -15.52 -10.87
N THR A 13 -4.69 -14.62 -10.89
CA THR A 13 -4.75 -13.50 -9.95
C THR A 13 -4.52 -14.08 -8.56
N LEU A 14 -3.47 -13.64 -7.86
CA LEU A 14 -3.29 -13.93 -6.44
C LEU A 14 -4.48 -13.29 -5.71
N VAL A 15 -5.57 -14.05 -5.61
CA VAL A 15 -6.63 -13.81 -4.65
C VAL A 15 -5.93 -13.95 -3.30
N GLU A 16 -5.84 -12.85 -2.55
CA GLU A 16 -5.54 -12.91 -1.13
C GLU A 16 -6.38 -14.03 -0.53
N GLY A 17 -5.72 -15.09 -0.07
CA GLY A 17 -6.39 -16.18 0.61
C GLY A 17 -7.24 -15.55 1.71
N LYS A 18 -8.53 -15.90 1.73
CA LYS A 18 -9.37 -15.67 2.91
C LYS A 18 -8.56 -16.02 4.15
N LYS A 19 -8.64 -15.19 5.19
CA LYS A 19 -8.17 -15.54 6.54
C LYS A 19 -8.50 -17.02 6.78
N GLY A 20 -7.54 -17.78 7.30
CA GLY A 20 -7.82 -19.14 7.72
C GLY A 20 -8.88 -19.05 8.82
N ASP A 21 -10.15 -19.32 8.49
CA ASP A 21 -11.30 -19.20 9.38
C ASP A 21 -11.32 -20.32 10.46
N GLY A 22 -10.16 -20.89 10.79
CA GLY A 22 -10.01 -22.06 11.63
C GLY A 22 -8.64 -22.21 12.27
N ILE A 23 -8.55 -23.17 13.17
CA ILE A 23 -7.33 -23.60 13.85
C ILE A 23 -6.75 -24.83 13.16
N PHE A 24 -5.46 -25.08 13.40
CA PHE A 24 -4.71 -26.16 12.78
C PHE A 24 -4.19 -27.10 13.86
N VAL A 25 -4.47 -28.39 13.75
CA VAL A 25 -4.19 -29.35 14.82
C VAL A 25 -3.34 -30.50 14.30
N PHE A 26 -2.25 -30.78 15.01
CA PHE A 26 -1.39 -31.92 14.77
C PHE A 26 -1.55 -32.96 15.88
N ASP A 27 -1.88 -34.20 15.51
CA ASP A 27 -1.75 -35.32 16.44
C ASP A 27 -0.30 -35.80 16.50
N ARG A 28 0.36 -35.53 17.61
CA ARG A 28 1.76 -35.90 17.87
C ARG A 28 1.88 -36.93 19.00
N ARG A 29 0.78 -37.59 19.39
CA ARG A 29 0.79 -38.61 20.46
C ARG A 29 1.68 -39.81 20.13
N LYS A 30 1.77 -40.22 18.86
CA LYS A 30 2.47 -41.45 18.46
C LYS A 30 3.34 -41.33 17.19
N GLY A 31 3.27 -40.23 16.45
CA GLY A 31 4.02 -40.09 15.20
C GLY A 31 3.65 -38.85 14.39
N ASP A 32 3.88 -38.94 13.08
CA ASP A 32 3.83 -37.83 12.12
C ASP A 32 2.47 -37.74 11.40
N SER A 33 1.40 -37.56 12.15
CA SER A 33 0.08 -37.37 11.53
C SER A 33 0.03 -36.03 10.79
N ASP A 34 -0.69 -35.98 9.67
CA ASP A 34 -0.92 -34.73 8.94
C ASP A 34 -1.70 -33.69 9.77
N GLU A 35 -1.53 -32.43 9.39
CA GLU A 35 -2.30 -31.30 9.92
C GLU A 35 -3.80 -31.47 9.61
N VAL A 36 -4.66 -31.16 10.58
CA VAL A 36 -6.10 -31.03 10.35
C VAL A 36 -6.56 -29.61 10.62
N SER A 37 -7.25 -29.00 9.67
CA SER A 37 -7.88 -27.69 9.84
C SER A 37 -9.30 -27.84 10.40
N LEU A 38 -9.64 -26.97 11.35
CA LEU A 38 -10.87 -26.97 12.11
C LEU A 38 -11.48 -25.58 12.09
N GLU A 39 -12.63 -25.41 11.47
CA GLU A 39 -13.40 -24.17 11.56
C GLU A 39 -13.83 -23.91 13.00
N LEU A 40 -13.74 -22.65 13.44
CA LEU A 40 -14.13 -22.25 14.80
C LEU A 40 -15.65 -22.15 14.98
N ASP A 41 -16.41 -22.08 13.88
CA ASP A 41 -17.86 -21.98 13.92
C ASP A 41 -18.50 -23.16 14.67
N GLY A 42 -19.25 -22.84 15.73
CA GLY A 42 -19.91 -23.83 16.58
C GLY A 42 -19.07 -24.40 17.73
N LEU A 43 -17.78 -24.03 17.84
CA LEU A 43 -16.90 -24.41 18.95
C LEU A 43 -16.94 -23.36 20.06
N THR A 44 -18.06 -23.32 20.81
CA THR A 44 -18.34 -22.23 21.77
C THR A 44 -17.65 -22.36 23.11
N ASN A 45 -17.12 -23.55 23.45
CA ASN A 45 -16.44 -23.83 24.72
C ASN A 45 -15.46 -25.01 24.57
N PHE A 46 -14.58 -25.17 25.55
CA PHE A 46 -13.53 -26.19 25.54
C PHE A 46 -14.11 -27.61 25.40
N LYS A 47 -15.26 -27.89 26.00
CA LYS A 47 -15.91 -29.20 25.90
C LYS A 47 -16.28 -29.52 24.45
N THR A 48 -16.97 -28.61 23.76
CA THR A 48 -17.36 -28.81 22.36
C THR A 48 -16.15 -28.97 21.44
N PHE A 49 -15.09 -28.19 21.68
CA PHE A 49 -13.81 -28.33 20.99
C PHE A 49 -13.18 -29.71 21.24
N ARG A 50 -13.07 -30.13 22.50
CA ARG A 50 -12.48 -31.41 22.89
C ARG A 50 -13.26 -32.61 22.33
N ASP A 51 -14.59 -32.54 22.33
CA ASP A 51 -15.44 -33.59 21.75
C ASP A 51 -15.22 -33.69 20.23
N LYS A 52 -15.09 -32.55 19.55
CA LYS A 52 -14.76 -32.50 18.11
C LYS A 52 -13.39 -33.10 17.81
N ILE A 53 -12.39 -32.79 18.63
CA ILE A 53 -11.03 -33.36 18.52
C ILE A 53 -11.08 -34.89 18.66
N ARG A 54 -11.81 -35.41 19.65
CA ARG A 54 -11.95 -36.86 19.83
C ARG A 54 -12.58 -37.53 18.61
N GLN A 55 -13.62 -36.90 18.06
CA GLN A 55 -14.29 -37.41 16.87
C GLN A 55 -13.34 -37.46 15.65
N ILE A 56 -12.63 -36.37 15.37
CA ILE A 56 -11.75 -36.25 14.20
C ILE A 56 -10.57 -37.22 14.30
N PHE A 57 -9.90 -37.24 15.45
CA PHE A 57 -8.70 -38.05 15.66
C PHE A 57 -9.00 -39.46 16.20
N SER A 58 -10.28 -39.85 16.21
CA SER A 58 -10.77 -41.16 16.66
C SER A 58 -10.18 -41.58 18.02
N ILE A 59 -10.19 -40.65 18.99
CA ILE A 59 -9.61 -40.86 20.32
C ILE A 59 -10.62 -41.57 21.22
N ALA A 60 -10.23 -42.71 21.78
CA ALA A 60 -11.09 -43.51 22.65
C ALA A 60 -11.41 -42.80 23.98
N ASP A 61 -12.52 -43.15 24.62
CA ASP A 61 -13.02 -42.47 25.82
C ASP A 61 -12.12 -42.59 27.04
N ASN A 62 -11.31 -43.63 27.07
CA ASN A 62 -10.35 -43.95 28.12
C ASN A 62 -8.92 -43.47 27.81
N ASP A 63 -8.67 -42.91 26.62
CA ASP A 63 -7.35 -42.40 26.26
C ASP A 63 -7.09 -41.06 26.96
N THR A 64 -5.99 -40.99 27.70
CA THR A 64 -5.50 -39.74 28.28
C THR A 64 -4.65 -39.01 27.26
N TYR A 65 -4.99 -37.74 27.01
CA TYR A 65 -4.23 -36.83 26.16
C TYR A 65 -4.43 -35.40 26.63
N VAL A 66 -3.53 -34.52 26.20
CA VAL A 66 -3.59 -33.08 26.40
C VAL A 66 -3.63 -32.37 25.05
N ILE A 67 -4.21 -31.18 25.03
CA ILE A 67 -4.16 -30.27 23.88
C ILE A 67 -3.31 -29.08 24.31
N THR A 68 -2.32 -28.71 23.51
CA THR A 68 -1.43 -27.59 23.84
C THR A 68 -1.24 -26.66 22.67
N THR A 69 -0.87 -25.41 22.96
CA THR A 69 -0.27 -24.51 21.97
C THR A 69 1.10 -25.06 21.51
N THR A 70 1.69 -24.43 20.48
CA THR A 70 3.06 -24.74 20.02
C THR A 70 4.11 -24.52 21.12
N SER A 71 3.83 -23.63 22.09
CA SER A 71 4.64 -23.35 23.28
C SER A 71 4.40 -24.30 24.46
N ARG A 72 3.57 -25.35 24.30
CA ARG A 72 3.22 -26.32 25.35
C ARG A 72 2.38 -25.75 26.50
N GLU A 73 1.63 -24.68 26.25
CA GLU A 73 0.60 -24.22 27.19
C GLU A 73 -0.65 -25.09 27.01
N GLU A 74 -1.13 -25.71 28.08
CA GLU A 74 -2.25 -26.65 28.02
C GLU A 74 -3.60 -25.92 27.93
N ILE A 75 -4.40 -26.32 26.95
CA ILE A 75 -5.79 -25.90 26.80
C ILE A 75 -6.65 -26.97 27.50
N LYS A 76 -7.25 -26.61 28.64
CA LYS A 76 -7.89 -27.54 29.57
C LYS A 76 -9.28 -27.12 30.07
N ASP A 77 -9.67 -25.88 29.79
CA ASP A 77 -10.90 -25.25 30.28
C ASP A 77 -11.31 -24.09 29.36
N ASP A 78 -12.46 -23.49 29.65
CA ASP A 78 -13.01 -22.39 28.85
C ASP A 78 -12.16 -21.10 28.94
N GLU A 79 -11.38 -20.93 30.01
CA GLU A 79 -10.46 -19.80 30.17
C GLU A 79 -9.28 -19.92 29.19
N SER A 80 -8.59 -21.06 29.22
CA SER A 80 -7.49 -21.36 28.29
C SER A 80 -7.96 -21.46 26.83
N TRP A 81 -9.18 -21.95 26.60
CA TRP A 81 -9.80 -21.94 25.26
C TRP A 81 -10.08 -20.52 24.75
N GLY A 82 -10.41 -19.58 25.64
CA GLY A 82 -10.69 -18.19 25.28
C GLY A 82 -9.52 -17.42 24.66
N PHE A 83 -8.29 -17.96 24.76
CA PHE A 83 -7.09 -17.41 24.13
C PHE A 83 -6.76 -18.01 22.76
N VAL A 84 -7.51 -19.03 22.31
CA VAL A 84 -7.29 -19.67 21.01
C VAL A 84 -7.94 -18.84 19.91
N GLU A 85 -7.16 -18.43 18.92
CA GLU A 85 -7.60 -17.60 17.81
C GLU A 85 -7.54 -18.33 16.45
N ALA A 86 -8.27 -17.81 15.47
CA ALA A 86 -8.20 -18.31 14.11
C ALA A 86 -6.78 -18.16 13.56
N GLY A 87 -6.22 -19.24 13.01
CA GLY A 87 -4.82 -19.29 12.57
C GLY A 87 -3.90 -20.05 13.52
N ASP A 88 -4.31 -20.28 14.77
CA ASP A 88 -3.46 -20.95 15.75
C ASP A 88 -3.15 -22.40 15.37
N THR A 89 -1.95 -22.84 15.74
CA THR A 89 -1.51 -24.23 15.61
C THR A 89 -1.48 -24.90 16.99
N LEU A 90 -2.14 -26.05 17.12
CA LEU A 90 -2.24 -26.82 18.36
C LEU A 90 -1.67 -28.23 18.20
N TYR A 91 -1.22 -28.80 19.32
CA TYR A 91 -0.75 -30.18 19.40
C TYR A 91 -1.67 -31.03 20.27
N ILE A 92 -1.90 -32.27 19.84
CA ILE A 92 -2.43 -33.32 20.70
C ILE A 92 -1.25 -34.19 21.13
N LEU A 93 -1.08 -34.34 22.44
CA LEU A 93 0.05 -35.03 23.07
C LEU A 93 -0.43 -35.99 24.15
N GLN A 94 0.39 -36.95 24.55
CA GLN A 94 0.11 -37.83 25.69
C GLN A 94 0.20 -37.08 27.02
N ASN A 95 1.13 -36.13 27.12
CA ASN A 95 1.31 -35.20 28.24
C ASN A 95 2.05 -33.95 27.75
N VAL A 96 2.01 -32.87 28.52
CA VAL A 96 2.56 -31.55 28.14
C VAL A 96 4.07 -31.63 27.83
N THR A 97 4.80 -32.48 28.56
CA THR A 97 6.26 -32.65 28.45
C THR A 97 6.70 -33.66 27.41
N GLN A 98 5.77 -34.28 26.67
CA GLN A 98 6.09 -35.31 25.68
C GLN A 98 7.03 -34.74 24.61
N GLU A 99 8.12 -35.43 24.30
CA GLU A 99 8.95 -35.07 23.15
C GLU A 99 8.12 -35.10 21.85
N LEU A 100 8.41 -34.17 20.92
CA LEU A 100 7.79 -34.23 19.60
C LEU A 100 8.30 -35.47 18.88
N THR A 101 7.38 -36.39 18.60
CA THR A 101 7.67 -37.64 17.89
C THR A 101 7.90 -37.43 16.40
N ALA A 102 7.52 -36.26 15.87
CA ALA A 102 7.72 -35.84 14.50
C ALA A 102 7.68 -34.31 14.39
N GLN A 103 8.13 -33.77 13.25
CA GLN A 103 8.09 -32.34 12.96
C GLN A 103 6.64 -31.86 12.84
N ALA A 104 6.40 -30.58 13.12
CA ALA A 104 5.13 -29.92 12.86
C ALA A 104 5.41 -28.57 12.18
N HIS A 105 4.54 -28.16 11.27
CA HIS A 105 4.70 -26.93 10.51
C HIS A 105 3.67 -25.90 11.00
N GLU A 106 4.10 -25.01 11.89
CA GLU A 106 3.27 -23.91 12.36
C GLU A 106 3.08 -22.87 11.26
N ARG A 107 1.82 -22.49 11.03
CA ARG A 107 1.47 -21.48 10.04
C ARG A 107 1.71 -20.09 10.61
N VAL A 108 2.44 -19.26 9.88
CA VAL A 108 2.76 -17.88 10.28
C VAL A 108 2.44 -16.90 9.16
N ASN A 109 1.81 -15.78 9.52
CA ASN A 109 1.53 -14.67 8.61
C ASN A 109 2.49 -13.51 8.89
N TYR A 110 3.50 -13.33 8.04
CA TYR A 110 4.48 -12.24 8.15
C TYR A 110 4.09 -11.03 7.29
N LEU A 111 2.84 -10.56 7.44
CA LEU A 111 2.41 -9.35 6.75
C LEU A 111 3.27 -8.17 7.22
N PRO A 112 3.86 -7.38 6.31
CA PRO A 112 4.58 -6.17 6.71
C PRO A 112 3.65 -5.28 7.53
N HIS A 113 4.14 -4.72 8.64
CA HIS A 113 3.36 -3.73 9.37
C HIS A 113 3.14 -2.48 8.50
N TYR A 114 1.98 -1.82 8.61
CA TYR A 114 1.65 -0.65 7.78
C TYR A 114 2.61 0.53 7.97
N ASP A 115 3.38 0.52 9.06
CA ASP A 115 4.56 1.38 9.27
C ASP A 115 5.55 1.35 8.11
N THR A 116 5.61 0.25 7.35
CA THR A 116 6.40 0.17 6.11
C THR A 116 6.02 1.28 5.13
N ILE A 117 4.74 1.68 5.11
CA ILE A 117 4.24 2.80 4.31
C ILE A 117 4.37 4.11 5.10
N VAL A 118 3.76 4.19 6.29
CA VAL A 118 3.61 5.48 7.00
C VAL A 118 4.89 6.00 7.64
N LYS A 119 5.87 5.14 7.95
CA LYS A 119 7.20 5.55 8.44
C LYS A 119 8.27 5.49 7.35
N GLY A 120 7.90 5.06 6.14
CA GLY A 120 8.84 4.82 5.05
C GLY A 120 9.63 6.06 4.60
N GLY A 121 9.13 7.27 4.87
CA GLY A 121 9.83 8.52 4.60
C GLY A 121 10.46 9.20 5.81
N MET A 122 10.15 8.78 7.05
CA MET A 122 10.54 9.51 8.27
C MET A 122 12.05 9.60 8.46
N TYR A 123 12.81 8.61 8.00
CA TYR A 123 14.26 8.50 8.22
C TYR A 123 15.07 8.60 6.92
N GLU A 124 14.42 8.78 5.77
CA GLU A 124 15.08 8.86 4.46
C GLU A 124 15.57 10.29 4.16
N TYR A 125 14.82 11.28 4.64
CA TYR A 125 15.09 12.70 4.39
C TYR A 125 15.81 13.30 5.59
N TYR A 126 17.14 13.18 5.63
CA TYR A 126 17.98 13.80 6.66
C TYR A 126 18.59 15.12 6.17
N ALA A 127 18.72 16.08 7.08
CA ALA A 127 19.42 17.32 6.80
C ALA A 127 20.92 17.02 6.60
N SER A 128 21.47 17.46 5.48
CA SER A 128 22.90 17.38 5.16
C SER A 128 23.35 18.71 4.58
N GLU A 129 24.61 19.08 4.82
CA GLU A 129 25.22 20.32 4.29
C GLU A 129 24.43 21.60 4.59
N GLY A 130 23.71 21.63 5.72
CA GLY A 130 22.86 22.76 6.12
C GLY A 130 21.59 22.93 5.27
N GLN A 131 21.24 21.95 4.42
CA GLN A 131 20.02 21.97 3.62
C GLN A 131 18.88 21.26 4.35
N ASN A 132 17.71 21.91 4.37
CA ASN A 132 16.48 21.27 4.80
C ASN A 132 16.06 20.25 3.73
N PRO A 133 15.68 19.02 4.11
CA PRO A 133 15.41 17.96 3.14
C PRO A 133 13.98 17.95 2.60
N LEU A 134 13.07 18.80 3.11
CA LEU A 134 11.69 18.89 2.63
C LEU A 134 11.54 19.13 1.12
N PRO A 135 12.39 19.95 0.48
CA PRO A 135 12.29 20.15 -0.97
C PRO A 135 12.63 18.89 -1.76
N TYR A 136 13.45 17.97 -1.24
CA TYR A 136 13.72 16.69 -1.89
C TYR A 136 12.49 15.78 -1.89
N ALA A 137 11.72 15.78 -0.79
CA ALA A 137 10.45 15.06 -0.76
C ALA A 137 9.44 15.65 -1.77
N ILE A 138 9.39 16.98 -1.91
CA ILE A 138 8.56 17.61 -2.94
C ILE A 138 9.07 17.26 -4.35
N ALA A 139 10.39 17.23 -4.55
CA ALA A 139 11.00 16.89 -5.84
C ALA A 139 10.63 15.48 -6.32
N GLU A 140 10.54 14.49 -5.43
CA GLU A 140 10.06 13.13 -5.77
C GLU A 140 8.64 13.13 -6.38
N LEU A 141 7.78 14.07 -5.97
CA LEU A 141 6.44 14.23 -6.55
C LEU A 141 6.50 14.93 -7.90
N ILE A 142 7.39 15.92 -8.04
CA ILE A 142 7.68 16.58 -9.33
C ILE A 142 8.23 15.57 -10.34
N ASP A 143 9.10 14.65 -9.92
CA ASP A 143 9.68 13.63 -10.80
C ASP A 143 8.60 12.69 -11.37
N ASN A 144 7.61 12.33 -10.56
CA ASN A 144 6.45 11.56 -11.01
C ASN A 144 5.60 12.37 -12.00
N ALA A 145 5.37 13.66 -11.74
CA ALA A 145 4.64 14.56 -12.64
C ALA A 145 5.40 14.81 -13.95
N LEU A 146 6.73 14.91 -13.92
CA LEU A 146 7.58 14.98 -15.11
C LEU A 146 7.41 13.72 -15.95
N ALA A 147 7.47 12.53 -15.33
CA ALA A 147 7.24 11.28 -16.05
C ALA A 147 5.82 11.19 -16.65
N ALA A 148 4.80 11.70 -15.94
CA ALA A 148 3.41 11.68 -16.39
C ALA A 148 3.15 12.63 -17.57
N THR A 149 3.88 13.75 -17.63
CA THR A 149 3.73 14.79 -18.65
C THR A 149 4.70 14.65 -19.83
N ALA A 150 5.55 13.62 -19.84
CA ALA A 150 6.64 13.47 -20.81
C ALA A 150 6.16 13.40 -22.28
N GLU A 151 4.96 12.84 -22.50
CA GLU A 151 4.36 12.65 -23.83
C GLU A 151 3.24 13.67 -24.11
N ASN A 152 3.12 14.72 -23.31
CA ASN A 152 2.09 15.74 -23.52
C ASN A 152 2.27 16.44 -24.87
N VAL A 153 1.15 16.62 -25.57
CA VAL A 153 1.07 17.56 -26.69
C VAL A 153 0.80 18.95 -26.12
N GLY A 154 1.80 19.84 -26.20
CA GLY A 154 1.70 21.21 -25.67
C GLY A 154 2.37 21.36 -24.29
N PRO A 155 1.87 22.26 -23.42
CA PRO A 155 2.54 22.59 -22.17
C PRO A 155 2.51 21.45 -21.16
N ARG A 156 3.62 21.30 -20.42
CA ARG A 156 3.76 20.41 -19.27
C ARG A 156 3.61 21.24 -18.00
N ASN A 157 2.41 21.27 -17.45
CA ASN A 157 2.08 22.07 -16.28
C ASN A 157 2.20 21.19 -15.04
N ILE A 158 3.04 21.63 -14.10
CA ILE A 158 3.20 21.04 -12.78
C ILE A 158 3.04 22.17 -11.77
N GLU A 159 2.00 22.09 -10.92
CA GLU A 159 1.68 23.10 -9.92
C GLU A 159 1.90 22.56 -8.52
N ILE A 160 2.46 23.38 -7.65
CA ILE A 160 2.53 23.11 -6.21
C ILE A 160 1.70 24.17 -5.51
N ARG A 161 0.61 23.76 -4.86
CA ARG A 161 -0.28 24.65 -4.12
C ARG A 161 -0.15 24.37 -2.63
N LEU A 162 0.01 25.43 -1.85
CA LEU A 162 0.10 25.37 -0.40
C LEU A 162 -1.14 26.03 0.20
N HIS A 163 -1.92 25.27 0.95
CA HIS A 163 -2.99 25.80 1.78
C HIS A 163 -2.56 25.67 3.24
N LEU A 164 -2.14 26.79 3.83
CA LEU A 164 -1.54 26.83 5.17
C LEU A 164 -2.32 27.83 6.05
N ASP A 165 -3.35 27.33 6.73
CA ASP A 165 -4.18 28.06 7.68
C ASP A 165 -3.64 27.87 9.12
N GLU A 166 -3.27 28.99 9.75
CA GLU A 166 -2.77 28.98 11.13
C GLU A 166 -3.88 28.79 12.16
N ASN A 167 -5.11 29.18 11.84
CA ASN A 167 -6.26 29.04 12.73
C ASN A 167 -6.80 27.61 12.71
N TYR A 168 -6.66 26.93 11.57
CA TYR A 168 -7.11 25.55 11.39
C TYR A 168 -5.99 24.66 10.85
N PRO A 169 -4.95 24.33 11.64
CA PRO A 169 -3.82 23.54 11.16
C PRO A 169 -4.20 22.15 10.62
N SER A 170 -5.31 21.59 11.08
CA SER A 170 -5.87 20.33 10.57
C SER A 170 -6.30 20.40 9.10
N ARG A 171 -6.55 21.61 8.58
CA ARG A 171 -6.92 21.86 7.19
C ARG A 171 -5.70 22.13 6.30
N ASN A 172 -4.49 22.16 6.85
CA ASN A 172 -3.29 22.40 6.06
C ASN A 172 -3.09 21.32 5.00
N MET A 173 -2.78 21.75 3.78
CA MET A 173 -2.55 20.87 2.64
C MET A 173 -1.36 21.32 1.79
N VAL A 174 -0.65 20.32 1.26
CA VAL A 174 0.29 20.47 0.15
C VAL A 174 -0.29 19.71 -1.03
N ILE A 175 -0.48 20.38 -2.16
CA ILE A 175 -1.07 19.78 -3.35
C ILE A 175 -0.08 19.86 -4.50
N VAL A 176 0.19 18.73 -5.16
CA VAL A 176 0.95 18.68 -6.42
C VAL A 176 0.00 18.26 -7.53
N LEU A 177 -0.13 19.10 -8.57
CA LEU A 177 -1.01 18.86 -9.70
C LEU A 177 -0.19 18.77 -10.98
N ASP A 178 -0.56 17.87 -11.87
CA ASP A 178 -0.03 17.83 -13.23
C ASP A 178 -1.12 17.61 -14.27
N ASN A 179 -0.86 18.07 -15.50
CA ASN A 179 -1.71 17.82 -16.66
C ASN A 179 -1.21 16.61 -17.49
N GLY A 180 -0.58 15.64 -16.85
CA GLY A 180 -0.03 14.46 -17.51
C GLY A 180 -1.11 13.48 -17.95
N LYS A 181 -0.65 12.29 -18.39
CA LYS A 181 -1.52 11.21 -18.90
C LYS A 181 -2.52 10.63 -17.90
N GLY A 182 -2.38 10.95 -16.61
CA GLY A 182 -3.18 10.39 -15.53
C GLY A 182 -2.98 8.89 -15.33
N MET A 183 -3.86 8.29 -14.54
CA MET A 183 -3.89 6.86 -14.26
C MET A 183 -5.29 6.30 -14.45
N THR A 184 -5.36 5.05 -14.90
CA THR A 184 -6.55 4.20 -14.80
C THR A 184 -6.70 3.65 -13.38
N SER A 185 -7.88 3.14 -13.01
CA SER A 185 -8.09 2.48 -11.71
C SER A 185 -7.05 1.38 -11.40
N PRO A 186 -6.69 0.45 -12.32
CA PRO A 186 -5.62 -0.51 -12.08
C PRO A 186 -4.23 0.11 -11.90
N GLN A 187 -3.91 1.21 -12.60
CA GLN A 187 -2.64 1.91 -12.42
C GLN A 187 -2.58 2.62 -11.05
N LEU A 188 -3.69 3.20 -10.59
CA LEU A 188 -3.80 3.79 -9.26
C LEU A 188 -3.70 2.72 -8.15
N ASN A 189 -4.31 1.54 -8.35
CA ASN A 189 -4.11 0.41 -7.44
C ASN A 189 -2.64 -0.03 -7.39
N ASN A 190 -1.97 -0.12 -8.55
CA ASN A 190 -0.54 -0.44 -8.59
C ASN A 190 0.33 0.62 -7.89
N TRP A 191 -0.06 1.90 -7.93
CA TRP A 191 0.63 2.95 -7.19
C TRP A 191 0.55 2.74 -5.66
N ALA A 192 -0.56 2.19 -5.16
CA ALA A 192 -0.76 1.89 -3.73
C ALA A 192 0.22 0.82 -3.22
N ILE A 193 0.59 -0.13 -4.08
CA ILE A 193 1.46 -1.25 -3.70
C ILE A 193 2.88 -0.73 -3.44
N TYR A 194 3.40 -0.98 -2.24
CA TYR A 194 4.74 -0.57 -1.85
C TYR A 194 5.80 -1.42 -2.57
N ARG A 195 6.91 -0.80 -3.02
CA ARG A 195 7.99 -1.42 -3.82
C ARG A 195 7.56 -2.01 -5.17
N LEU A 196 6.35 -1.70 -5.67
CA LEU A 196 5.96 -2.11 -7.02
C LEU A 196 6.60 -1.20 -8.07
N SER A 197 7.80 -1.57 -8.51
CA SER A 197 8.55 -0.84 -9.53
C SER A 197 7.99 -1.03 -10.95
N LYS A 198 8.47 -0.23 -11.90
CA LYS A 198 8.20 -0.44 -13.34
C LYS A 198 8.70 -1.80 -13.85
N PHE A 199 9.76 -2.35 -13.26
CA PHE A 199 10.33 -3.65 -13.64
C PHE A 199 9.43 -4.82 -13.26
N ILE A 200 8.93 -4.84 -12.01
CA ILE A 200 8.01 -5.88 -11.53
C ILE A 200 6.67 -5.83 -12.29
N ARG A 201 6.18 -4.63 -12.61
CA ARG A 201 4.95 -4.46 -13.40
C ARG A 201 5.08 -5.06 -14.81
N ARG A 202 6.25 -4.99 -15.43
CA ARG A 202 6.52 -5.55 -16.76
C ARG A 202 6.56 -7.07 -16.74
N GLU A 203 7.26 -7.66 -15.76
CA GLU A 203 7.32 -9.12 -15.61
C GLU A 203 5.93 -9.74 -15.49
N ARG A 204 5.01 -9.08 -14.75
CA ARG A 204 3.62 -9.53 -14.59
C ARG A 204 2.78 -9.48 -15.87
N LYS A 205 3.13 -8.63 -16.85
CA LYS A 205 2.36 -8.48 -18.10
C LYS A 205 2.81 -9.42 -19.22
N GLY A 206 3.90 -10.17 -19.04
CA GLY A 206 4.47 -11.03 -20.08
C GLY A 206 5.11 -10.24 -21.24
N HIS A 207 6.05 -10.86 -21.96
CA HIS A 207 6.83 -10.26 -23.05
C HIS A 207 6.03 -9.95 -24.34
N GLY A 208 4.71 -9.81 -24.27
CA GLY A 208 3.82 -9.80 -25.46
C GLY A 208 2.74 -8.73 -25.49
N SER A 209 2.75 -7.74 -24.57
CA SER A 209 1.90 -6.55 -24.72
C SER A 209 2.77 -5.31 -24.86
N ASP A 210 2.73 -4.70 -26.04
CA ASP A 210 3.31 -3.39 -26.31
C ASP A 210 2.80 -2.39 -25.26
N GLY A 211 3.68 -1.98 -24.35
CA GLY A 211 3.31 -1.13 -23.23
C GLY A 211 4.50 -0.74 -22.37
N GLU A 212 5.16 0.35 -22.77
CA GLU A 212 6.09 1.16 -21.98
C GLU A 212 7.41 0.49 -21.55
N VAL A 213 8.22 0.10 -22.53
CA VAL A 213 9.62 0.57 -22.54
C VAL A 213 9.79 1.35 -23.83
N SER A 214 9.41 2.63 -23.83
CA SER A 214 10.26 3.53 -24.59
C SER A 214 11.60 3.46 -23.85
N LEU A 215 12.57 2.72 -24.38
CA LEU A 215 13.97 3.05 -24.12
C LEU A 215 14.09 4.46 -24.67
N LEU A 216 13.71 5.43 -23.84
CA LEU A 216 13.64 6.82 -24.26
C LEU A 216 15.02 7.11 -24.85
N PRO A 217 15.07 7.58 -26.11
CA PRO A 217 16.32 7.68 -26.85
C PRO A 217 17.34 8.42 -25.99
N ASN A 218 18.61 8.02 -26.07
CA ASN A 218 19.70 8.64 -25.30
C ASN A 218 19.63 10.17 -25.45
N ALA A 219 19.00 10.83 -24.49
CA ALA A 219 18.83 12.26 -24.48
C ALA A 219 20.13 12.86 -23.90
N PRO A 220 20.59 14.01 -24.41
CA PRO A 220 21.69 14.73 -23.80
C PRO A 220 21.43 14.91 -22.29
N ARG A 221 22.44 14.60 -21.46
CA ARG A 221 22.34 14.63 -19.99
C ARG A 221 21.27 13.70 -19.39
N SER A 222 20.84 12.68 -20.12
CA SER A 222 19.81 11.72 -19.69
C SER A 222 18.47 12.37 -19.32
N LEU A 223 18.13 13.51 -19.95
CA LEU A 223 16.88 14.24 -19.74
C LEU A 223 15.70 13.55 -20.42
N ASN A 224 15.37 12.36 -19.94
CA ASN A 224 14.35 11.50 -20.54
C ASN A 224 13.04 11.49 -19.74
N SER A 225 12.98 12.16 -18.58
CA SER A 225 11.84 12.10 -17.65
C SER A 225 11.55 10.69 -17.08
N ASP A 226 12.44 9.71 -17.28
CA ASP A 226 12.32 8.35 -16.73
C ASP A 226 13.11 8.21 -15.43
N ILE A 227 12.64 8.89 -14.39
CA ILE A 227 13.32 9.01 -13.10
C ILE A 227 12.94 7.87 -12.13
N SER A 228 11.72 7.33 -12.27
CA SER A 228 11.20 6.30 -11.36
C SER A 228 11.96 4.97 -11.47
N TYR A 229 12.44 4.47 -10.33
CA TYR A 229 13.17 3.18 -10.27
C TYR A 229 12.59 2.20 -9.24
N PHE A 230 12.41 2.62 -7.98
CA PHE A 230 12.15 1.70 -6.86
C PHE A 230 10.65 1.47 -6.54
N GLY A 231 9.75 2.34 -7.01
CA GLY A 231 8.32 2.23 -6.69
C GLY A 231 7.96 2.62 -5.25
N VAL A 232 8.82 3.38 -4.56
CA VAL A 232 8.63 3.84 -3.17
C VAL A 232 8.65 5.35 -2.98
N GLY A 233 9.41 6.10 -3.80
CA GLY A 233 9.73 7.52 -3.59
C GLY A 233 8.52 8.42 -3.31
N GLY A 234 7.49 8.38 -4.16
CA GLY A 234 6.27 9.19 -3.96
C GLY A 234 5.54 8.90 -2.65
N LYS A 235 5.51 7.64 -2.19
CA LYS A 235 4.90 7.26 -0.90
C LYS A 235 5.75 7.74 0.27
N GLN A 236 7.07 7.61 0.18
CA GLN A 236 7.99 8.12 1.19
C GLN A 236 7.88 9.65 1.32
N ALA A 237 7.83 10.36 0.19
CA ALA A 237 7.63 11.81 0.17
C ALA A 237 6.33 12.23 0.86
N ILE A 238 5.21 11.59 0.52
CA ILE A 238 3.89 11.88 1.11
C ILE A 238 3.91 11.73 2.62
N PHE A 239 4.40 10.60 3.14
CA PHE A 239 4.40 10.32 4.58
C PHE A 239 5.53 11.00 5.35
N PHE A 240 6.49 11.60 4.65
CA PHE A 240 7.42 12.57 5.24
C PHE A 240 6.78 13.96 5.39
N ILE A 241 5.99 14.39 4.39
CA ILE A 241 5.34 15.71 4.36
C ILE A 241 4.13 15.77 5.32
N GLY A 242 3.30 14.74 5.32
CA GLY A 242 2.08 14.65 6.15
C GLY A 242 1.76 13.22 6.56
N ASN A 243 0.53 12.96 6.98
CA ASN A 243 0.09 11.63 7.45
C ASN A 243 -1.06 11.03 6.62
N SER A 244 -1.53 11.75 5.60
CA SER A 244 -2.67 11.38 4.78
C SER A 244 -2.46 11.88 3.36
N THR A 245 -2.85 11.07 2.39
CA THR A 245 -2.89 11.45 0.99
C THR A 245 -4.19 11.06 0.32
N ARG A 246 -4.62 11.92 -0.59
CA ARG A 246 -5.67 11.64 -1.56
C ARG A 246 -5.05 11.79 -2.96
N MET A 247 -4.98 10.67 -3.66
CA MET A 247 -4.62 10.62 -5.08
C MET A 247 -5.89 10.76 -5.90
N ILE A 248 -5.96 11.77 -6.74
CA ILE A 248 -7.09 12.02 -7.65
C ILE A 248 -6.53 12.04 -9.07
N THR A 249 -7.08 11.27 -9.99
CA THR A 249 -6.48 11.14 -11.32
C THR A 249 -7.51 10.79 -12.37
N ARG A 250 -7.26 11.27 -13.60
CA ARG A 250 -8.08 10.99 -14.77
C ARG A 250 -7.18 10.75 -15.96
N GLY A 251 -7.34 9.58 -16.59
CA GLY A 251 -6.66 9.26 -17.84
C GLY A 251 -7.33 9.90 -19.06
N HIS A 252 -6.55 10.11 -20.12
CA HIS A 252 -7.07 10.61 -21.40
C HIS A 252 -8.19 9.69 -21.92
N GLY A 253 -9.29 10.29 -22.38
CA GLY A 253 -10.48 9.56 -22.83
C GLY A 253 -11.31 8.89 -21.72
N SER A 254 -10.86 8.90 -20.46
CA SER A 254 -11.68 8.43 -19.34
C SER A 254 -12.83 9.39 -19.08
N LYS A 255 -14.03 8.84 -18.85
CA LYS A 255 -15.17 9.63 -18.37
C LYS A 255 -15.12 9.86 -16.86
N ASP A 256 -14.44 8.97 -16.16
CA ASP A 256 -14.42 8.92 -14.70
C ASP A 256 -13.09 9.42 -14.15
N VAL A 257 -13.16 10.09 -13.00
CA VAL A 257 -12.05 10.40 -12.11
C VAL A 257 -11.91 9.26 -11.11
N HIS A 258 -10.69 8.78 -10.92
CA HIS A 258 -10.35 7.76 -9.94
C HIS A 258 -9.69 8.42 -8.72
N GLU A 259 -10.20 8.12 -7.54
CA GLU A 259 -9.77 8.73 -6.29
C GLU A 259 -9.48 7.67 -5.23
N MET A 260 -8.31 7.73 -4.61
CA MET A 260 -7.91 6.81 -3.54
C MET A 260 -7.31 7.61 -2.39
N LYS A 261 -7.73 7.28 -1.15
CA LYS A 261 -7.18 7.84 0.07
C LYS A 261 -6.37 6.79 0.80
N ILE A 262 -5.17 7.15 1.27
CA ILE A 262 -4.36 6.36 2.19
C ILE A 262 -3.96 7.29 3.34
N SER A 263 -4.18 6.87 4.58
CA SER A 263 -3.84 7.69 5.75
C SER A 263 -3.44 6.84 6.94
N LYS A 264 -2.58 7.38 7.78
CA LYS A 264 -2.18 6.77 9.05
C LYS A 264 -3.40 6.40 9.90
N ASP A 265 -4.36 7.32 10.04
CA ASP A 265 -5.57 7.10 10.83
C ASP A 265 -6.44 5.95 10.29
N ASP A 266 -6.45 5.73 8.97
CA ASP A 266 -7.20 4.62 8.35
C ASP A 266 -6.54 3.27 8.65
N PHE A 267 -5.20 3.22 8.63
CA PHE A 267 -4.48 2.01 9.06
C PHE A 267 -4.68 1.72 10.55
N GLU A 268 -4.56 2.73 11.42
CA GLU A 268 -4.79 2.57 12.86
C GLU A 268 -6.22 2.14 13.18
N GLN A 269 -7.21 2.65 12.43
CA GLN A 269 -8.60 2.25 12.61
C GLN A 269 -8.83 0.79 12.16
N LYS A 270 -8.26 0.39 11.02
CA LYS A 270 -8.33 -1.00 10.54
C LYS A 270 -7.67 -1.97 11.49
N GLU A 271 -6.53 -1.61 12.07
CA GLU A 271 -5.86 -2.40 13.11
C GLU A 271 -6.75 -2.58 14.34
N LYS A 272 -7.32 -1.48 14.87
CA LYS A 272 -8.25 -1.51 16.01
C LYS A 272 -9.50 -2.35 15.75
N ASN A 273 -9.96 -2.38 14.50
CA ASN A 273 -11.15 -3.12 14.08
C ASN A 273 -10.86 -4.56 13.62
N HIS A 274 -9.59 -5.00 13.62
CA HIS A 274 -9.16 -6.29 13.09
C HIS A 274 -9.53 -6.52 11.60
N GLU A 275 -9.61 -5.43 10.84
CA GLU A 275 -9.88 -5.42 9.40
C GLU A 275 -8.62 -5.73 8.58
N ALA A 276 -8.77 -6.02 7.28
CA ALA A 276 -7.63 -6.22 6.41
C ALA A 276 -6.86 -4.89 6.18
N ILE A 277 -5.67 -4.78 6.76
CA ILE A 277 -4.82 -3.57 6.78
C ILE A 277 -4.60 -2.98 5.38
N TYR A 278 -4.24 -3.82 4.41
CA TYR A 278 -3.93 -3.39 3.03
C TYR A 278 -5.11 -3.47 2.07
N SER A 279 -6.33 -3.40 2.59
CA SER A 279 -7.55 -3.35 1.79
C SER A 279 -8.13 -1.93 1.75
N GLY A 280 -8.93 -1.62 0.73
CA GLY A 280 -9.56 -0.32 0.57
C GLY A 280 -10.36 -0.26 -0.72
N TYR A 281 -10.82 0.94 -1.09
CA TYR A 281 -11.58 1.14 -2.33
C TYR A 281 -11.06 2.35 -3.09
N ILE A 282 -11.13 2.25 -4.42
CA ILE A 282 -10.98 3.40 -5.33
C ILE A 282 -12.37 3.94 -5.60
N ARG A 283 -12.58 5.22 -5.27
CA ARG A 283 -13.81 5.93 -5.61
C ARG A 283 -13.74 6.39 -7.06
N ASN A 284 -14.73 5.99 -7.85
CA ASN A 284 -14.90 6.47 -9.22
C ASN A 284 -16.05 7.49 -9.23
N ARG A 285 -15.83 8.65 -9.83
CA ARG A 285 -16.82 9.75 -9.85
C ARG A 285 -16.70 10.57 -11.12
N MET A 286 -17.70 11.41 -11.38
CA MET A 286 -17.61 12.41 -12.43
C MET A 286 -16.63 13.52 -12.05
N PRO A 287 -15.96 14.17 -13.03
CA PRO A 287 -15.16 15.37 -12.78
C PRO A 287 -15.98 16.46 -12.09
N GLY A 288 -15.42 17.09 -11.05
CA GLY A 288 -16.10 18.15 -10.30
C GLY A 288 -17.13 17.68 -9.27
N ASP A 289 -17.39 16.37 -9.14
CA ASP A 289 -18.27 15.87 -8.08
C ASP A 289 -17.59 15.96 -6.71
N THR A 290 -18.14 16.81 -5.84
CA THR A 290 -17.66 17.07 -4.48
C THR A 290 -18.57 16.52 -3.39
N THR A 291 -19.60 15.74 -3.74
CA THR A 291 -20.63 15.27 -2.78
C THR A 291 -20.07 14.40 -1.66
N HIS A 292 -18.88 13.81 -1.86
CA HIS A 292 -18.17 12.98 -0.88
C HIS A 292 -17.19 13.75 0.01
N VAL A 293 -16.94 15.02 -0.29
CA VAL A 293 -16.04 15.88 0.49
C VAL A 293 -16.81 16.43 1.68
N VAL A 294 -16.22 16.33 2.88
CA VAL A 294 -16.83 16.87 4.10
C VAL A 294 -17.07 18.37 3.95
N ASN A 295 -18.19 18.86 4.45
CA ASN A 295 -18.65 20.23 4.20
C ASN A 295 -17.64 21.34 4.53
N GLU A 296 -16.69 21.06 5.42
CA GLU A 296 -15.70 22.01 5.93
C GLU A 296 -14.42 22.16 5.07
N ASP A 297 -14.23 21.31 4.05
CA ASP A 297 -13.02 21.31 3.22
C ASP A 297 -13.25 22.06 1.89
N ASP A 298 -13.56 23.35 2.00
CA ASP A 298 -13.87 24.21 0.84
C ASP A 298 -12.70 24.32 -0.14
N PHE A 299 -11.46 24.22 0.34
CA PHE A 299 -10.29 24.26 -0.53
C PHE A 299 -10.18 23.00 -1.39
N LEU A 300 -10.40 21.81 -0.82
CA LEU A 300 -10.44 20.58 -1.61
C LEU A 300 -11.59 20.60 -2.61
N LYS A 301 -12.76 21.13 -2.23
CA LYS A 301 -13.90 21.28 -3.15
C LYS A 301 -13.52 22.16 -4.35
N ALA A 302 -12.91 23.32 -4.11
CA ALA A 302 -12.45 24.21 -5.17
C ALA A 302 -11.45 23.52 -6.12
N VAL A 303 -10.51 22.73 -5.58
CA VAL A 303 -9.55 21.96 -6.40
C VAL A 303 -10.25 20.90 -7.25
N ILE A 304 -11.28 20.23 -6.73
CA ILE A 304 -12.06 19.23 -7.46
C ILE A 304 -12.95 19.89 -8.52
N GLU A 305 -13.54 21.04 -8.23
CA GLU A 305 -14.37 21.79 -9.20
C GLU A 305 -13.58 22.23 -10.44
N GLU A 306 -12.28 22.53 -10.29
CA GLU A 306 -11.37 22.81 -11.41
C GLU A 306 -11.12 21.62 -12.35
N GLU A 307 -11.55 20.40 -12.00
CA GLU A 307 -11.40 19.22 -12.87
C GLU A 307 -12.27 19.32 -14.14
N VAL A 308 -13.33 20.12 -14.09
CA VAL A 308 -14.26 20.29 -15.21
C VAL A 308 -13.52 20.88 -16.41
N GLY A 309 -13.57 20.18 -17.54
CA GLY A 309 -12.87 20.56 -18.77
C GLY A 309 -11.42 20.08 -18.87
N LYS A 310 -10.83 19.50 -17.81
CA LYS A 310 -9.51 18.87 -17.89
C LYS A 310 -9.63 17.48 -18.52
N GLU A 311 -8.85 17.26 -19.58
CA GLU A 311 -8.87 16.00 -20.33
C GLU A 311 -8.17 14.86 -19.58
N SER A 312 -6.99 15.14 -19.02
CA SER A 312 -6.24 14.24 -18.16
C SER A 312 -5.46 15.02 -17.10
N PHE A 313 -5.28 14.42 -15.92
CA PHE A 313 -4.54 15.01 -14.81
C PHE A 313 -4.20 13.99 -13.73
N THR A 314 -3.27 14.37 -12.86
CA THR A 314 -3.12 13.79 -11.52
C THR A 314 -2.99 14.91 -10.49
N THR A 315 -3.66 14.75 -9.37
CA THR A 315 -3.62 15.63 -8.20
C THR A 315 -3.25 14.79 -6.99
N VAL A 316 -2.11 15.09 -6.38
CA VAL A 316 -1.66 14.52 -5.11
C VAL A 316 -1.98 15.53 -4.02
N VAL A 317 -3.00 15.26 -3.22
CA VAL A 317 -3.34 16.07 -2.04
C VAL A 317 -2.71 15.40 -0.83
N ILE A 318 -1.90 16.14 -0.08
CA ILE A 318 -1.29 15.70 1.18
C ILE A 318 -1.89 16.53 2.30
N SER A 319 -2.42 15.86 3.33
CA SER A 319 -3.02 16.49 4.50
C SER A 319 -2.40 15.97 5.80
N GLY A 320 -2.75 16.60 6.93
CA GLY A 320 -2.10 16.33 8.21
C GLY A 320 -0.61 16.63 8.13
N ILE A 321 -0.27 17.79 7.57
CA ILE A 321 1.10 18.26 7.35
C ILE A 321 1.85 18.28 8.68
N ASN A 322 3.07 17.77 8.68
CA ASN A 322 3.91 17.80 9.87
C ASN A 322 4.05 19.26 10.36
N PRO A 323 3.70 19.57 11.62
CA PRO A 323 3.75 20.94 12.14
C PRO A 323 5.12 21.61 12.02
N THR A 324 6.22 20.84 11.96
CA THR A 324 7.57 21.39 11.78
C THR A 324 7.82 21.90 10.36
N HIS A 325 7.11 21.36 9.36
CA HIS A 325 7.25 21.77 7.95
C HIS A 325 6.53 23.07 7.65
N VAL A 326 5.42 23.37 8.34
CA VAL A 326 4.59 24.54 8.07
C VAL A 326 5.35 25.86 8.25
N PRO A 327 6.06 26.12 9.37
CA PRO A 327 6.86 27.34 9.52
C PRO A 327 7.95 27.45 8.45
N TYR A 328 8.57 26.33 8.07
CA TYR A 328 9.61 26.34 7.05
C TYR A 328 9.06 26.71 5.67
N LEU A 329 7.95 26.10 5.26
CA LEU A 329 7.29 26.36 3.97
C LEU A 329 6.87 27.83 3.83
N LYS A 330 6.37 28.45 4.92
CA LYS A 330 5.96 29.87 4.94
C LYS A 330 7.14 30.83 4.97
N THR A 331 8.10 30.59 5.86
CA THR A 331 9.17 31.55 6.15
C THR A 331 10.26 31.56 5.10
N TYR A 332 10.57 30.39 4.53
CA TYR A 332 11.70 30.19 3.62
C TYR A 332 11.26 29.93 2.18
N MET A 333 10.11 30.51 1.76
CA MET A 333 9.50 30.27 0.45
C MET A 333 10.48 30.43 -0.71
N THR A 334 11.20 31.55 -0.75
CA THR A 334 12.21 31.82 -1.78
C THR A 334 13.38 30.83 -1.76
N GLN A 335 13.75 30.34 -0.57
CA GLN A 335 14.88 29.42 -0.44
C GLN A 335 14.53 28.03 -0.96
N TRP A 336 13.40 27.47 -0.53
CA TRP A 336 13.03 26.11 -0.92
C TRP A 336 12.56 26.04 -2.39
N THR A 337 11.88 27.07 -2.90
CA THR A 337 11.53 27.14 -4.33
C THR A 337 12.78 27.24 -5.20
N ARG A 338 13.80 27.99 -4.76
CA ARG A 338 15.11 28.02 -5.43
C ARG A 338 15.82 26.66 -5.38
N GLN A 339 15.71 25.91 -4.28
CA GLN A 339 16.25 24.54 -4.20
C GLN A 339 15.56 23.61 -5.20
N LEU A 340 14.23 23.67 -5.32
CA LEU A 340 13.51 22.92 -6.35
C LEU A 340 13.94 23.32 -7.76
N ALA A 341 14.10 24.63 -8.01
CA ALA A 341 14.61 25.11 -9.28
C ALA A 341 15.98 24.49 -9.58
N TYR A 342 16.91 24.43 -8.60
CA TYR A 342 18.22 23.77 -8.75
C TYR A 342 18.13 22.29 -9.10
N VAL A 343 17.29 21.54 -8.37
CA VAL A 343 17.10 20.09 -8.61
C VAL A 343 16.55 19.83 -10.01
N ALA A 344 15.71 20.72 -10.52
CA ALA A 344 15.09 20.61 -11.84
C ALA A 344 15.67 21.59 -12.88
N VAL A 345 16.87 22.16 -12.66
CA VAL A 345 17.50 23.20 -13.51
C VAL A 345 17.52 22.76 -14.97
N VAL A 346 17.96 21.53 -15.23
CA VAL A 346 18.24 21.08 -16.60
C VAL A 346 16.94 20.82 -17.38
N PRO A 347 15.90 20.17 -16.81
CA PRO A 347 14.57 20.14 -17.42
C PRO A 347 13.97 21.52 -17.72
N PHE A 348 14.18 22.51 -16.85
CA PHE A 348 13.53 23.83 -16.98
C PHE A 348 14.25 24.81 -17.92
N SER A 349 15.56 24.66 -18.15
CA SER A 349 16.36 25.67 -18.88
C SER A 349 16.82 25.24 -20.29
N CYS A 350 16.62 23.98 -20.69
CA CYS A 350 17.11 23.49 -21.98
C CYS A 350 16.29 23.90 -23.23
N ASN A 351 15.18 24.64 -23.10
CA ASN A 351 14.38 25.10 -24.24
C ASN A 351 14.68 26.53 -24.74
N ALA A 352 15.64 27.24 -24.12
CA ALA A 352 15.95 28.62 -24.53
C ALA A 352 16.98 28.75 -25.67
N ASN A 353 17.73 27.68 -26.00
CA ASN A 353 18.85 27.75 -26.96
C ASN A 353 18.65 26.97 -28.27
N SER A 354 17.41 26.54 -28.59
CA SER A 354 17.08 25.96 -29.91
C SER A 354 16.44 26.97 -30.88
N LEU A 355 16.45 28.26 -30.53
CA LEU A 355 16.02 29.38 -31.37
C LEU A 355 17.13 30.45 -31.52
N MET A 356 18.34 30.00 -31.87
CA MET A 356 19.30 30.83 -32.61
C MET A 356 19.75 30.11 -33.88
#